data_AF-A0A6I5ZYL1-F1
#
_entry.id   AF-A0A6I5ZYL1-F1
#
_cell.length_a   1.000
_cell.length_b   1.000
_cell.length_c   1.000
_cell.angle_alpha   90.00
_cell.angle_beta   90.00
_cell.angle_gamma   90.00
#
_symmetry.space_group_name_H-M   'P 1'
#
loop_
_entity.id
_entity.type
_entity.pdbx_description
1 polymer ?
#
loop_
_entity_poly.entity_id
_entity_poly.type
_entity_poly.pdbx_seq_one_letter_code
_entity_poly.pdbx_strand_id
1 'polypeptide(L)'
;MAAVAACLTLGLAGGALRPAPVPPFPAEEIRAQLPDRGCVQADAPATLALLDLLSANLDRGCPVPVDLSGHAYAVGARDADGRPVPRVRNASWQRTVLEHLTAGSAAVLARGVGNGFDEATARALARYPTVFRSGGVRVLLVDPGGTGTDAP
;
A
#
# COMPACT_ATOMS: atom_id res chain seq x y z
N MET A 1 5.57 68.74 -23.29
CA MET A 1 6.18 67.44 -22.95
C MET A 1 5.11 66.60 -22.25
N ALA A 2 4.49 65.65 -22.95
CA ALA A 2 3.53 64.71 -22.37
C ALA A 2 4.19 63.33 -22.31
N ALA A 3 4.32 62.75 -21.12
CA ALA A 3 4.82 61.40 -20.93
C ALA A 3 3.61 60.44 -20.97
N VAL A 4 3.55 59.59 -21.99
CA VAL A 4 2.57 58.52 -22.09
C VAL A 4 3.11 57.32 -21.33
N ALA A 5 2.47 56.99 -20.20
CA ALA A 5 2.76 55.78 -19.44
C ALA A 5 2.14 54.57 -20.15
N ALA A 6 2.98 53.71 -20.72
CA ALA A 6 2.57 52.44 -21.28
C ALA A 6 2.40 51.42 -20.14
N CYS A 7 1.16 51.15 -19.74
CA CYS A 7 0.84 50.03 -18.86
C CYS A 7 1.03 48.71 -19.63
N LEU A 8 2.14 48.02 -19.38
CA LEU A 8 2.30 46.60 -19.75
C LEU A 8 1.32 45.76 -18.93
N THR A 9 0.25 45.30 -19.56
CA THR A 9 -0.63 44.29 -18.99
C THR A 9 0.10 42.94 -19.02
N LEU A 10 0.63 42.50 -17.87
CA LEU A 10 1.01 41.10 -17.69
C LEU A 10 -0.28 40.26 -17.75
N GLY A 11 -0.52 39.65 -18.91
CA GLY A 11 -1.55 38.63 -19.06
C GLY A 11 -1.21 37.44 -18.19
N LEU A 12 -1.94 37.27 -17.07
CA LEU A 12 -2.01 36.01 -16.34
C LEU A 12 -2.65 34.98 -17.26
N ALA A 13 -1.84 34.26 -18.02
CA ALA A 13 -2.24 33.03 -18.68
C ALA A 13 -2.51 32.00 -17.59
N GLY A 14 -3.72 32.04 -17.02
CA GLY A 14 -4.26 31.02 -16.12
C GLY A 14 -4.53 29.74 -16.91
N GLY A 15 -3.47 29.04 -17.31
CA GLY A 15 -3.57 27.69 -17.82
C GLY A 15 -4.09 26.82 -16.69
N ALA A 16 -5.37 26.44 -16.73
CA ALA A 16 -5.92 25.43 -15.85
C ALA A 16 -5.09 24.15 -16.01
N LEU A 17 -4.24 23.85 -15.03
CA LEU A 17 -3.53 22.59 -14.93
C LEU A 17 -4.57 21.48 -14.84
N ARG A 18 -4.91 20.87 -15.98
CA ARG A 18 -5.68 19.63 -15.98
C ARG A 18 -4.81 18.57 -15.31
N PRO A 19 -5.26 17.94 -14.20
CA PRO A 19 -4.51 16.83 -13.64
C PRO A 19 -4.36 15.75 -14.71
N ALA A 20 -3.17 15.18 -14.80
CA ALA A 20 -2.92 14.07 -15.71
C ALA A 20 -3.93 12.94 -15.41
N PRO A 21 -4.44 12.23 -16.44
CA PRO A 21 -5.29 11.06 -16.22
C PRO A 21 -4.60 10.06 -15.30
N VAL A 22 -5.33 9.54 -14.31
CA VAL A 22 -4.82 8.48 -13.45
C VAL A 22 -4.75 7.21 -14.31
N PRO A 23 -3.57 6.57 -14.44
CA PRO A 23 -3.47 5.34 -15.21
C PRO A 23 -4.32 4.23 -14.57
N PRO A 24 -4.86 3.29 -15.36
CA PRO A 24 -5.62 2.17 -14.83
C PRO A 24 -4.75 1.30 -13.92
N PHE A 25 -5.39 0.62 -12.95
CA PHE A 25 -4.70 -0.34 -12.10
C PHE A 25 -4.31 -1.59 -12.91
N PRO A 26 -3.03 -2.01 -12.92
CA PRO A 26 -2.52 -3.07 -13.80
C PRO A 26 -2.83 -4.47 -13.24
N ALA A 27 -4.12 -4.81 -13.15
CA ALA A 27 -4.58 -6.03 -12.48
C ALA A 27 -4.11 -7.31 -13.19
N GLU A 28 -4.13 -7.34 -14.52
CA GLU A 28 -3.72 -8.52 -15.29
C GLU A 28 -2.22 -8.79 -15.15
N GLU A 29 -1.41 -7.74 -15.27
CA GLU A 29 0.03 -7.84 -15.16
C GLU A 29 0.46 -8.22 -13.75
N ILE A 30 -0.23 -7.72 -12.71
CA ILE A 30 0.01 -8.15 -11.33
C ILE A 30 -0.33 -9.62 -11.15
N ARG A 31 -1.52 -10.07 -11.58
CA ARG A 31 -1.95 -11.47 -11.42
C ARG A 31 -1.00 -12.45 -12.10
N ALA A 32 -0.45 -12.09 -13.27
CA ALA A 32 0.52 -12.91 -13.98
C ALA A 32 1.84 -13.14 -13.21
N GLN A 33 2.11 -12.35 -12.16
CA GLN A 33 3.30 -12.50 -11.30
C GLN A 33 2.98 -13.20 -9.96
N LEU A 34 1.71 -13.47 -9.66
CA LEU A 34 1.30 -14.05 -8.39
C LEU A 34 1.36 -15.59 -8.45
N PRO A 35 1.68 -16.25 -7.33
CA PRO A 35 1.62 -17.70 -7.26
C PRO A 35 0.16 -18.18 -7.33
N ASP A 36 -0.07 -19.33 -7.97
CA ASP A 36 -1.41 -19.92 -8.14
C ASP A 36 -2.03 -20.43 -6.82
N ARG A 37 -1.17 -20.70 -5.83
CA ARG A 37 -1.52 -21.29 -4.52
C ARG A 37 -0.97 -20.45 -3.36
N GLY A 38 -1.58 -20.65 -2.20
CA GLY A 38 -1.29 -19.88 -0.98
C GLY A 38 -2.10 -18.60 -0.87
N CYS A 39 -1.86 -17.87 0.22
CA CYS A 39 -2.52 -16.60 0.52
C CYS A 39 -1.77 -15.44 -0.12
N VAL A 40 -2.50 -14.52 -0.77
CA VAL A 40 -1.94 -13.24 -1.23
C VAL A 40 -2.35 -12.14 -0.27
N GLN A 41 -1.38 -11.49 0.35
CA GLN A 41 -1.61 -10.41 1.30
C GLN A 41 -1.59 -9.05 0.61
N ALA A 42 -2.25 -8.04 1.18
CA ALA A 42 -2.22 -6.69 0.63
C ALA A 42 -2.22 -5.61 1.73
N ASP A 43 -1.55 -4.49 1.46
CA ASP A 43 -1.56 -3.30 2.34
C ASP A 43 -2.89 -2.51 2.24
N ALA A 44 -3.65 -2.75 1.18
CA ALA A 44 -5.02 -2.31 0.98
C ALA A 44 -5.89 -3.51 0.60
N PRO A 45 -6.84 -3.95 1.46
CA PRO A 45 -7.69 -5.11 1.18
C PRO A 45 -8.48 -4.99 -0.14
N ALA A 46 -8.88 -3.78 -0.54
CA ALA A 46 -9.54 -3.52 -1.81
C ALA A 46 -8.72 -3.97 -3.04
N THR A 47 -7.38 -4.01 -2.93
CA THR A 47 -6.51 -4.52 -3.99
C THR A 47 -6.76 -6.00 -4.27
N LEU A 48 -7.12 -6.81 -3.26
CA LEU A 48 -7.47 -8.21 -3.46
C LEU A 48 -8.73 -8.35 -4.32
N ALA A 49 -9.72 -7.47 -4.16
CA ALA A 49 -10.90 -7.46 -4.99
C ALA A 49 -10.60 -7.05 -6.44
N LEU A 50 -9.75 -6.03 -6.63
CA LEU A 50 -9.30 -5.60 -7.97
C LEU A 50 -8.51 -6.69 -8.71
N LEU A 51 -7.87 -7.60 -7.98
CA LEU A 51 -7.14 -8.75 -8.51
C LEU A 51 -8.00 -10.02 -8.61
N ASP A 52 -9.29 -9.96 -8.26
CA ASP A 52 -10.18 -11.13 -8.20
C ASP A 52 -9.65 -12.24 -7.27
N LEU A 53 -8.97 -11.85 -6.18
CA LEU A 53 -8.37 -12.74 -5.19
C LEU A 53 -9.09 -12.73 -3.86
N LEU A 54 -9.99 -11.77 -3.61
CA LEU A 54 -10.66 -11.63 -2.31
C LEU A 54 -11.44 -12.90 -1.95
N SER A 55 -12.33 -13.37 -2.83
CA SER A 55 -13.11 -14.59 -2.59
C SER A 55 -12.19 -15.81 -2.48
N ALA A 56 -11.22 -15.96 -3.38
CA ALA A 56 -10.28 -17.09 -3.36
C ALA A 56 -9.45 -17.14 -2.06
N ASN A 57 -9.02 -16.00 -1.53
CA ASN A 57 -8.35 -15.93 -0.23
C ASN A 57 -9.30 -16.35 0.90
N LEU A 58 -10.53 -15.84 0.92
CA LEU A 58 -11.51 -16.15 1.96
C LEU A 58 -11.89 -17.64 1.96
N ASP A 59 -12.10 -18.23 0.78
CA ASP A 59 -12.41 -19.65 0.61
C ASP A 59 -11.27 -20.55 1.09
N ARG A 60 -10.02 -20.08 0.99
CA ARG A 60 -8.82 -20.76 1.52
C ARG A 60 -8.56 -20.50 3.00
N GLY A 61 -9.43 -19.73 3.69
CA GLY A 61 -9.25 -19.37 5.09
C GLY A 61 -8.11 -18.35 5.34
N CYS A 62 -7.67 -17.63 4.31
CA CYS A 62 -6.62 -16.63 4.45
C CYS A 62 -7.09 -15.45 5.30
N PRO A 63 -6.25 -14.94 6.23
CA PRO A 63 -6.60 -13.76 7.02
C PRO A 63 -6.65 -12.53 6.12
N VAL A 64 -7.83 -11.89 6.04
CA VAL A 64 -8.05 -10.63 5.31
C VAL A 64 -8.65 -9.59 6.26
N PRO A 65 -7.87 -8.62 6.76
CA PRO A 65 -8.41 -7.56 7.60
C PRO A 65 -9.33 -6.66 6.76
N VAL A 66 -10.47 -6.25 7.33
CA VAL A 66 -11.40 -5.32 6.67
C VAL A 66 -10.75 -3.95 6.43
N ASP A 67 -10.03 -3.45 7.43
CA ASP A 67 -9.17 -2.27 7.34
C ASP A 67 -7.88 -2.52 8.12
N LEU A 68 -6.84 -2.97 7.42
CA LEU A 68 -5.51 -3.17 8.00
C LEU A 68 -5.03 -1.91 8.72
N SER A 69 -5.18 -0.76 8.07
CA SER A 69 -4.69 0.52 8.57
C SER A 69 -5.45 1.03 9.79
N GLY A 70 -6.66 0.51 10.00
CA GLY A 70 -7.53 0.72 11.15
C GLY A 70 -6.89 0.25 12.46
N HIS A 71 -6.07 -0.79 12.42
CA HIS A 71 -5.40 -1.34 13.60
C HIS A 71 -4.53 -0.31 14.32
N ALA A 72 -3.93 0.62 13.59
CA ALA A 72 -3.12 1.70 14.14
C ALA A 72 -3.91 2.69 15.02
N TYR A 73 -5.24 2.73 14.90
CA TYR A 73 -6.12 3.56 15.72
C TYR A 73 -6.66 2.83 16.95
N ALA A 74 -6.53 1.50 17.01
CA ALA A 74 -6.97 0.69 18.14
C ALA A 74 -5.83 0.45 19.13
N VAL A 75 -4.70 -0.09 18.69
CA VAL A 75 -3.62 -0.57 19.58
C VAL A 75 -2.37 0.29 19.41
N GLY A 76 -1.81 0.76 20.54
CA GLY A 76 -0.63 1.63 20.54
C GLY A 76 -0.89 3.02 19.95
N ALA A 77 -2.17 3.39 19.77
CA ALA A 77 -2.58 4.65 19.16
C ALA A 77 -2.30 5.88 20.05
N ARG A 78 -2.06 5.67 21.36
CA ARG A 78 -1.74 6.71 22.33
C ARG A 78 -0.55 6.31 23.20
N ASP A 79 0.27 7.28 23.60
CA ASP A 79 1.37 7.10 24.55
C ASP A 79 0.88 7.12 26.02
N ALA A 80 1.80 7.02 26.98
CA ALA A 80 1.49 7.00 28.40
C ALA A 80 0.81 8.30 28.89
N ASP A 81 1.03 9.42 28.19
CA ASP A 81 0.40 10.71 28.46
C ASP A 81 -0.91 10.89 27.66
N GLY A 82 -1.36 9.84 26.97
CA GLY A 82 -2.58 9.84 26.17
C GLY A 82 -2.45 10.57 24.83
N ARG A 83 -1.25 10.97 24.37
CA ARG A 83 -1.08 11.69 23.10
C ARG A 83 -1.09 10.73 21.91
N PRO A 84 -1.64 11.12 20.74
CA PRO A 84 -1.65 10.27 19.56
C PRO A 84 -0.24 9.86 19.12
N VAL A 85 -0.05 8.58 18.84
CA VAL A 85 1.20 8.03 18.31
C VAL A 85 1.06 7.85 16.79
N PRO A 86 1.87 8.55 15.97
CA PRO A 86 1.88 8.34 14.53
C PRO A 86 2.22 6.90 14.16
N ARG A 87 1.63 6.36 13.08
CA ARG A 87 1.90 5.00 12.58
C ARG A 87 3.38 4.64 12.53
N VAL A 88 4.20 5.52 11.96
CA VAL A 88 5.66 5.34 11.83
C VAL A 88 6.40 5.17 13.17
N ARG A 89 5.79 5.54 14.29
CA ARG A 89 6.33 5.36 15.65
C ARG A 89 5.55 4.34 16.50
N ASN A 90 4.41 3.85 16.00
CA ASN A 90 3.58 2.89 16.71
C ASN A 90 4.15 1.48 16.52
N ALA A 91 4.93 1.00 17.49
CA ALA A 91 5.57 -0.31 17.44
C ALA A 91 4.57 -1.48 17.30
N SER A 92 3.35 -1.36 17.84
CA SER A 92 2.32 -2.39 17.66
C SER A 92 1.86 -2.45 16.21
N TRP A 93 1.65 -1.29 15.58
CA TRP A 93 1.30 -1.21 14.16
C TRP A 93 2.41 -1.79 13.29
N GLN A 94 3.68 -1.43 13.52
CA GLN A 94 4.81 -1.94 12.73
C GLN A 94 4.90 -3.47 12.77
N ARG A 95 4.73 -4.07 13.96
CA ARG A 95 4.70 -5.53 14.12
C ARG A 95 3.54 -6.16 13.36
N THR A 96 2.31 -5.70 13.62
CA THR A 96 1.10 -6.25 12.99
C THR A 96 1.14 -6.15 11.48
N VAL A 97 1.58 -5.01 10.93
CA VAL A 97 1.58 -4.84 9.47
C VAL A 97 2.66 -5.68 8.80
N LEU A 98 3.83 -5.82 9.42
CA LEU A 98 4.88 -6.70 8.91
C LEU A 98 4.41 -8.16 8.93
N GLU A 99 3.90 -8.63 10.08
CA GLU A 99 3.37 -9.98 10.24
C GLU A 99 2.31 -10.29 9.18
N HIS A 100 1.31 -9.41 9.03
CA HIS A 100 0.26 -9.54 8.01
C HIS A 100 0.83 -9.65 6.60
N LEU A 101 1.70 -8.70 6.20
CA LEU A 101 2.24 -8.66 4.84
C LEU A 101 3.21 -9.81 4.54
N THR A 102 3.70 -10.53 5.56
CA THR A 102 4.61 -11.67 5.37
C THR A 102 3.96 -13.02 5.72
N ALA A 103 2.65 -13.06 6.00
CA ALA A 103 1.97 -14.30 6.39
C ALA A 103 1.57 -15.21 5.20
N GLY A 104 1.72 -14.73 3.97
CA GLY A 104 1.28 -15.43 2.75
C GLY A 104 2.41 -15.81 1.80
N SER A 105 2.04 -16.27 0.61
CA SER A 105 2.97 -16.59 -0.47
C SER A 105 3.44 -15.36 -1.24
N ALA A 106 2.61 -14.31 -1.30
CA ALA A 106 2.94 -13.04 -1.91
C ALA A 106 2.28 -11.88 -1.16
N ALA A 107 2.80 -10.67 -1.35
CA ALA A 107 2.22 -9.44 -0.82
C ALA A 107 2.16 -8.33 -1.87
N VAL A 108 0.99 -7.69 -1.99
CA VAL A 108 0.76 -6.56 -2.88
C VAL A 108 0.77 -5.28 -2.07
N LEU A 109 1.79 -4.45 -2.28
CA LEU A 109 1.88 -3.11 -1.72
C LEU A 109 1.34 -2.12 -2.75
N ALA A 110 0.07 -1.78 -2.65
CA ALA A 110 -0.60 -0.88 -3.58
C ALA A 110 -0.59 0.58 -3.11
N ARG A 111 -0.32 0.83 -1.82
CA ARG A 111 -0.20 2.19 -1.30
C ARG A 111 1.23 2.70 -1.50
N GLY A 112 1.43 3.55 -2.49
CA GLY A 112 2.73 4.21 -2.71
C GLY A 112 3.16 5.12 -1.56
N VAL A 113 2.20 5.62 -0.76
CA VAL A 113 2.41 6.46 0.43
C VAL A 113 1.34 6.18 1.49
N GLY A 114 1.54 6.65 2.73
CA GLY A 114 0.51 6.61 3.78
C GLY A 114 0.40 5.30 4.57
N ASN A 115 1.18 4.29 4.22
CA ASN A 115 1.34 3.06 5.02
C ASN A 115 1.93 3.36 6.41
N GLY A 116 2.81 4.36 6.51
CA GLY A 116 3.44 4.71 7.78
C GLY A 116 4.37 3.62 8.29
N PHE A 117 5.07 2.92 7.39
CA PHE A 117 6.15 2.00 7.75
C PHE A 117 7.34 2.78 8.28
N ASP A 118 7.94 2.27 9.35
CA ASP A 118 9.25 2.72 9.81
C ASP A 118 10.38 2.12 8.96
N GLU A 119 11.61 2.54 9.24
CA GLU A 119 12.77 2.10 8.48
C GLU A 119 13.03 0.59 8.65
N ALA A 120 12.74 0.03 9.84
CA ALA A 120 12.91 -1.39 10.11
C ALA A 120 11.95 -2.25 9.28
N THR A 121 10.67 -1.88 9.26
CA THR A 121 9.62 -2.54 8.47
C THR A 121 9.89 -2.39 6.99
N ALA A 122 10.27 -1.20 6.52
CA ALA A 122 10.63 -0.97 5.13
C ALA A 122 11.82 -1.84 4.70
N ARG A 123 12.87 -1.95 5.53
CA ARG A 123 14.02 -2.83 5.28
C ARG A 123 13.64 -4.30 5.31
N ALA A 124 12.77 -4.73 6.22
CA ALA A 124 12.30 -6.11 6.28
C ALA A 124 11.56 -6.50 4.99
N LEU A 125 10.60 -5.67 4.55
CA LEU A 125 9.88 -5.88 3.29
C LEU A 125 10.79 -5.82 2.05
N ALA A 126 11.87 -5.04 2.10
CA ALA A 126 12.84 -4.95 1.01
C ALA A 126 13.71 -6.21 0.82
N ARG A 127 13.70 -7.15 1.78
CA ARG A 127 14.43 -8.43 1.66
C ARG A 127 13.75 -9.43 0.73
N TYR A 128 12.46 -9.26 0.49
CA TYR A 128 11.69 -10.13 -0.38
C TYR A 128 11.86 -9.74 -1.87
N PRO A 129 11.99 -10.73 -2.77
CA PRO A 129 12.02 -10.46 -4.21
C PRO A 129 10.81 -9.66 -4.66
N THR A 130 11.05 -8.53 -5.34
CA THR A 130 9.99 -7.76 -6.00
C THR A 130 9.85 -8.27 -7.43
N VAL A 131 8.73 -8.91 -7.76
CA VAL A 131 8.46 -9.49 -9.09
C VAL A 131 7.66 -8.56 -10.01
N PHE A 132 7.01 -7.55 -9.43
CA PHE A 132 6.31 -6.52 -10.18
C PHE A 132 6.50 -5.16 -9.52
N ARG A 133 6.64 -4.13 -10.35
CA ARG A 133 6.61 -2.73 -9.92
C ARG A 133 6.07 -1.84 -11.03
N SER A 134 4.95 -1.16 -10.78
CA SER A 134 4.40 -0.15 -11.69
C SER A 134 3.47 0.79 -10.93
N GLY A 135 3.47 2.09 -11.28
CA GLY A 135 2.48 3.04 -10.76
C GLY A 135 2.39 3.14 -9.22
N GLY A 136 3.50 2.91 -8.49
CA GLY A 136 3.51 2.88 -7.03
C GLY A 136 3.07 1.56 -6.39
N VAL A 137 2.64 0.58 -7.20
CA VAL A 137 2.35 -0.78 -6.77
C VAL A 137 3.64 -1.61 -6.80
N ARG A 138 3.81 -2.49 -5.81
CA ARG A 138 4.86 -3.50 -5.77
C ARG A 138 4.27 -4.85 -5.40
N VAL A 139 4.77 -5.92 -6.01
CA VAL A 139 4.45 -7.30 -5.62
C VAL A 139 5.72 -7.94 -5.05
N LEU A 140 5.63 -8.42 -3.81
CA LEU A 140 6.67 -9.16 -3.13
C LEU A 140 6.35 -10.66 -3.17
N LEU A 141 7.33 -11.50 -3.47
CA LEU A 141 7.22 -12.95 -3.21
C LEU A 141 7.78 -13.27 -1.83
N VAL A 142 6.95 -13.88 -0.98
CA VAL A 142 7.25 -14.15 0.43
C VAL A 142 7.60 -15.62 0.64
N ASP A 143 6.70 -16.53 0.24
CA ASP A 143 6.93 -17.98 0.18
C ASP A 143 6.30 -18.58 -1.10
N PRO A 144 7.08 -18.73 -2.19
CA PRO A 144 6.58 -19.32 -3.43
C PRO A 144 6.27 -20.83 -3.30
N GLY A 145 6.68 -21.47 -2.19
CA GLY A 145 6.52 -22.89 -1.93
C GLY A 145 5.19 -23.27 -1.26
N GLY A 146 4.50 -22.31 -0.64
CA GLY A 146 3.20 -22.51 0.00
C GLY A 146 3.24 -23.62 1.03
N THR A 147 4.03 -23.45 2.09
CA THR A 147 3.92 -24.29 3.31
C THR A 147 3.22 -23.55 4.45
N GLY A 148 2.57 -22.42 4.14
CA GLY A 148 1.72 -21.68 5.07
C GLY A 148 0.79 -22.66 5.74
N THR A 149 1.13 -22.97 6.99
CA THR A 149 0.63 -24.07 7.79
C THR A 149 -0.89 -24.16 7.65
N ASP A 150 -1.39 -25.34 7.28
CA ASP A 150 -2.74 -25.75 7.63
C ASP A 150 -2.85 -25.57 9.15
N ALA A 151 -3.45 -24.47 9.58
CA ALA A 151 -3.81 -24.31 10.98
C ALA A 151 -5.04 -25.18 11.24
N PRO A 152 -5.06 -25.97 12.33
CA PRO A 152 -6.08 -26.97 12.62
C PRO A 152 -7.48 -26.39 12.88
#